data_AF-I1C2C5-F1
#
_entry.id   AF-I1C2C5-F1
#
_cell.length_a   1.000
_cell.length_b   1.000
_cell.length_c   1.000
_cell.angle_alpha   90.00
_cell.angle_beta   90.00
_cell.angle_gamma   90.00
#
_symmetry.space_group_name_H-M   'P 1'
#
loop_
_entity.id
_entity.type
_entity.pdbx_description
1 polymer ?
#
loop_
_entity_poly.entity_id
_entity_poly.type
_entity_poly.pdbx_seq_one_letter_code
_entity_poly.pdbx_strand_id
1 'polypeptide(L)'
;MSKHDSIIDAYLEMDWDFNGSKQAIEMYKIKFTNTFFDYQCVLDQERKLARQKEQLMKQFAEEVNKWSHLKFEKPTQEPGSIQRYLTSKYNQLKSLIPNGRINPNIMRRIKEGDHWTRKLKNNQAFEDELFPTRRI
;
A
#
# COMPACT_ATOMS: atom_id res chain seq x y z
N MET A 1 55.07 -9.47 -2.41
CA MET A 1 54.89 -8.12 -1.83
C MET A 1 53.76 -7.46 -2.59
N SER A 2 52.75 -6.99 -1.86
CA SER A 2 51.36 -6.84 -2.31
C SER A 2 51.14 -5.53 -3.09
N LYS A 3 50.40 -5.58 -4.21
CA LYS A 3 49.99 -4.42 -5.02
C LYS A 3 49.07 -3.42 -4.30
N HIS A 4 48.73 -3.68 -3.03
CA HIS A 4 47.86 -2.83 -2.22
C HIS A 4 48.55 -1.61 -1.60
N ASP A 5 49.88 -1.64 -1.45
CA ASP A 5 50.62 -0.52 -0.86
C ASP A 5 50.67 0.68 -1.83
N SER A 6 50.62 0.42 -3.15
CA SER A 6 50.75 1.44 -4.19
C SER A 6 49.58 2.44 -4.32
N ILE A 7 48.36 2.08 -3.92
CA ILE A 7 47.21 3.01 -3.99
C ILE A 7 47.19 3.93 -2.77
N ILE A 8 47.56 3.40 -1.61
CA ILE A 8 47.61 4.16 -0.36
C ILE A 8 48.77 5.15 -0.41
N ASP A 9 49.92 4.73 -0.95
CA ASP A 9 51.07 5.61 -1.16
C ASP A 9 50.75 6.75 -2.16
N ALA A 10 49.96 6.46 -3.21
CA ALA A 10 49.50 7.48 -4.16
C ALA A 10 48.53 8.51 -3.53
N TYR A 11 47.79 8.14 -2.48
CA TYR A 11 46.94 9.07 -1.73
C TYR A 11 47.74 9.96 -0.77
N LEU A 12 48.93 9.51 -0.33
CA LEU A 12 49.81 10.21 0.59
C LEU A 12 50.75 11.20 -0.13
N GLU A 13 51.11 10.96 -1.40
CA GLU A 13 51.95 11.85 -2.21
C GLU A 13 51.17 12.91 -2.99
N MET A 14 49.84 12.88 -2.96
CA MET A 14 49.03 13.89 -3.63
C MET A 14 49.14 15.17 -2.81
N ASP A 15 49.81 16.19 -3.35
CA ASP A 15 49.96 17.52 -2.76
C ASP A 15 48.58 18.20 -2.73
N TRP A 16 47.78 17.78 -1.75
CA TRP A 16 46.46 18.31 -1.45
C TRP A 16 46.69 19.71 -0.94
N ASP A 17 46.72 20.69 -1.85
CA ASP A 17 46.71 22.10 -1.51
C ASP A 17 45.71 22.32 -0.37
N PHE A 18 46.23 22.49 0.85
CA PHE A 18 45.54 22.16 2.10
C PHE A 18 44.28 23.02 2.30
N ASN A 19 44.25 24.17 1.63
CA ASN A 19 43.08 25.04 1.55
C ASN A 19 42.08 24.58 0.48
N GLY A 20 42.54 24.10 -0.68
CA GLY A 20 41.69 23.54 -1.72
C GLY A 20 41.01 22.23 -1.29
N SER A 21 41.74 21.37 -0.55
CA SER A 21 41.20 20.13 0.00
C SER A 21 40.16 20.37 1.10
N LYS A 22 40.39 21.34 2.00
CA LYS A 22 39.40 21.76 3.01
C LYS A 22 38.14 22.36 2.39
N GLN A 23 38.27 23.23 1.39
CA GLN A 23 37.13 23.81 0.68
C GLN A 23 36.35 22.74 -0.09
N ALA A 24 37.04 21.80 -0.73
CA ALA A 24 36.40 20.66 -1.40
C ALA A 24 35.64 19.77 -0.41
N ILE A 25 36.23 19.45 0.75
CA ILE A 25 35.57 18.68 1.81
C ILE A 25 34.28 19.39 2.27
N GLU A 26 34.34 20.70 2.51
CA GLU A 26 33.16 21.45 2.98
C GLU A 26 32.08 21.54 1.89
N MET A 27 32.47 21.74 0.63
CA MET A 27 31.55 21.68 -0.50
C MET A 27 30.85 20.31 -0.59
N TYR A 28 31.58 19.21 -0.42
CA TYR A 28 30.98 17.87 -0.43
C TYR A 28 30.04 17.65 0.75
N LYS A 29 30.36 18.17 1.94
CA LYS A 29 29.44 18.14 3.10
C LYS A 29 28.13 18.83 2.81
N ILE A 30 28.19 20.05 2.28
CA ILE A 30 26.99 20.78 1.87
C ILE A 30 26.23 19.97 0.82
N LYS A 31 26.93 19.43 -0.18
CA LYS A 31 26.31 18.66 -1.26
C LYS A 31 25.57 17.42 -0.74
N PHE A 32 26.21 16.56 0.05
CA PHE A 32 25.53 15.34 0.53
C PHE A 32 24.45 15.68 1.56
N THR A 33 24.60 16.75 2.35
CA THR A 33 23.58 17.19 3.30
C THR A 33 22.32 17.65 2.55
N ASN A 34 22.50 18.47 1.50
CA ASN A 34 21.40 18.91 0.65
C ASN A 34 20.75 17.73 -0.08
N THR A 35 21.54 16.82 -0.66
CA THR A 35 21.01 15.60 -1.29
C THR A 35 20.20 14.75 -0.31
N PHE A 36 20.66 14.61 0.94
CA PHE A 36 19.93 13.87 1.96
C PHE A 36 18.64 14.57 2.38
N PHE A 37 18.64 15.90 2.47
CA PHE A 37 17.44 16.69 2.71
C PHE A 37 16.41 16.53 1.59
N ASP A 38 16.84 16.59 0.33
CA ASP A 38 15.98 16.37 -0.84
C ASP A 38 15.39 14.95 -0.82
N TYR A 39 16.19 13.95 -0.47
CA TYR A 39 15.73 12.58 -0.28
C TYR A 39 14.64 12.48 0.80
N GLN A 40 14.81 13.12 1.95
CA GLN A 40 13.77 13.16 3.00
C GLN A 40 12.49 13.83 2.50
N CYS A 41 12.61 14.92 1.73
CA CYS A 41 11.45 15.58 1.12
C CYS A 41 10.68 14.64 0.19
N VAL A 42 11.38 13.84 -0.62
CA VAL A 42 10.76 12.84 -1.50
C VAL A 42 10.06 11.76 -0.68
N LEU A 43 10.69 11.23 0.38
CA LEU A 43 10.05 10.24 1.26
C LEU A 43 8.73 10.75 1.86
N ASP A 44 8.68 12.02 2.25
CA ASP A 44 7.45 12.61 2.78
C ASP A 44 6.37 12.79 1.70
N GLN A 45 6.77 13.12 0.46
CA GLN A 45 5.85 13.13 -0.68
C GLN A 45 5.30 11.73 -0.98
N GLU A 46 6.13 10.69 -0.95
CA GLU A 46 5.69 9.30 -1.12
C GLU A 46 4.68 8.89 -0.05
N ARG A 47 4.93 9.25 1.22
CA ARG A 47 3.98 9.00 2.31
C ARG A 47 2.64 9.71 2.09
N LYS A 48 2.67 10.97 1.64
CA LYS A 48 1.44 11.74 1.32
C LYS A 48 0.68 11.10 0.17
N LEU A 49 1.36 10.72 -0.91
CA LEU A 49 0.77 10.03 -2.06
C LEU A 49 0.18 8.68 -1.67
N ALA A 50 0.85 7.90 -0.82
CA ALA A 50 0.33 6.64 -0.31
C ALA A 50 -0.97 6.82 0.47
N ARG A 51 -1.05 7.85 1.33
CA ARG A 51 -2.27 8.18 2.09
C ARG A 51 -3.42 8.61 1.17
N GLN A 52 -3.13 9.49 0.20
CA GLN A 52 -4.12 9.94 -0.79
C GLN A 52 -4.65 8.77 -1.61
N LYS A 53 -3.75 7.89 -2.08
CA LYS A 53 -4.13 6.67 -2.79
C LYS A 53 -5.08 5.80 -1.95
N GLU A 54 -4.76 5.56 -0.67
CA GLU A 54 -5.62 4.79 0.23
C GLU A 54 -7.00 5.44 0.41
N GLN A 55 -7.05 6.77 0.57
CA GLN A 55 -8.31 7.51 0.69
C GLN A 55 -9.16 7.38 -0.58
N LEU A 56 -8.57 7.55 -1.75
CA LEU A 56 -9.27 7.41 -3.04
C LEU A 56 -9.80 5.99 -3.23
N MET A 57 -9.02 4.96 -2.83
CA MET A 57 -9.49 3.57 -2.89
C MET A 57 -10.70 3.32 -1.99
N LYS A 58 -10.72 3.90 -0.78
CA LYS A 58 -11.87 3.80 0.14
C LYS A 58 -13.10 4.51 -0.42
N GLN A 59 -12.94 5.76 -0.85
CA GLN A 59 -14.02 6.54 -1.45
C GLN A 59 -14.61 5.84 -2.67
N PHE A 60 -13.77 5.34 -3.58
CA PHE A 60 -14.23 4.59 -4.73
C PHE A 60 -15.01 3.33 -4.34
N ALA A 61 -14.52 2.57 -3.35
CA ALA A 61 -15.22 1.38 -2.87
C ALA A 61 -16.59 1.71 -2.28
N GLU A 62 -16.70 2.79 -1.51
CA GLU A 62 -17.95 3.29 -0.95
C GLU A 62 -18.94 3.71 -2.03
N GLU A 63 -18.50 4.49 -3.02
CA GLU A 63 -19.35 4.94 -4.12
C GLU A 63 -19.85 3.77 -4.98
N VAL A 64 -18.99 2.79 -5.27
CA VAL A 64 -19.40 1.55 -5.97
C VAL A 64 -20.44 0.79 -5.17
N ASN A 65 -20.29 0.72 -3.84
CA ASN A 65 -21.26 0.03 -2.98
C ASN A 65 -22.60 0.77 -2.93
N LYS A 66 -22.61 2.09 -2.71
CA LYS A 66 -23.82 2.91 -2.75
C LYS A 66 -24.54 2.79 -4.09
N TRP A 67 -23.82 2.94 -5.19
CA TRP A 67 -24.35 2.76 -6.54
C TRP A 67 -24.97 1.37 -6.72
N SER A 68 -24.29 0.31 -6.27
CA SER A 68 -24.82 -1.04 -6.39
C SER A 68 -26.11 -1.25 -5.58
N HIS A 69 -26.23 -0.63 -4.41
CA HIS A 69 -27.43 -0.75 -3.57
C HIS A 69 -28.62 0.01 -4.12
N LEU A 70 -28.38 1.04 -4.96
CA LEU A 70 -29.42 1.74 -5.70
C LEU A 70 -29.84 0.99 -6.97
N LYS A 71 -28.91 0.26 -7.59
CA LYS A 71 -29.13 -0.37 -8.90
C LYS A 71 -29.67 -1.79 -8.83
N PHE A 72 -29.27 -2.56 -7.84
CA PHE A 72 -29.59 -3.98 -7.74
C PHE A 72 -30.54 -4.26 -6.57
N GLU A 73 -31.31 -5.33 -6.69
CA GLU A 73 -32.08 -5.85 -5.56
C GLU A 73 -31.15 -6.46 -4.51
N LYS A 74 -31.54 -6.29 -3.24
CA LYS A 74 -30.81 -6.86 -2.11
C LYS A 74 -30.80 -8.39 -2.20
N PRO A 75 -29.63 -9.06 -2.22
CA PRO A 75 -29.59 -10.52 -2.23
C PRO A 75 -30.10 -11.08 -0.91
N THR A 76 -30.68 -12.29 -0.98
CA THR A 76 -30.93 -13.11 0.21
C THR A 76 -29.61 -13.59 0.82
N GLN A 77 -29.62 -14.05 2.07
CA GLN A 77 -28.40 -14.54 2.75
C GLN A 77 -27.91 -15.91 2.24
N GLU A 78 -28.58 -16.46 1.23
CA GLU A 78 -28.15 -17.66 0.53
C GLU A 78 -26.86 -17.42 -0.26
N PRO A 79 -25.82 -18.26 -0.14
CA PRO A 79 -24.55 -18.08 -0.84
C PRO A 79 -24.69 -17.90 -2.36
N GLY A 80 -25.60 -18.65 -2.99
CA GLY A 80 -25.86 -18.54 -4.43
C GLY A 80 -26.51 -17.21 -4.83
N SER A 81 -27.32 -16.62 -3.95
CA SER A 81 -27.95 -15.31 -4.17
C SER A 81 -26.92 -14.19 -4.12
N ILE A 82 -26.07 -14.21 -3.09
CA ILE A 82 -24.95 -13.27 -2.94
C ILE A 82 -23.99 -13.37 -4.13
N GLN A 83 -23.68 -14.58 -4.58
CA GLN A 83 -22.77 -14.79 -5.70
C GLN A 83 -23.33 -14.23 -7.01
N ARG A 84 -24.63 -14.39 -7.29
CA ARG A 84 -25.28 -13.82 -8.47
C ARG A 84 -25.29 -12.29 -8.44
N TYR A 85 -25.58 -11.71 -7.28
CA TYR A 85 -25.49 -10.26 -7.05
C TYR A 85 -24.07 -9.74 -7.32
N LEU A 86 -23.06 -10.34 -6.69
CA LEU A 86 -21.66 -9.93 -6.86
C LEU A 86 -21.18 -10.07 -8.31
N THR A 87 -21.56 -11.14 -8.99
CA THR A 87 -21.20 -11.37 -10.40
C THR A 87 -21.79 -10.27 -11.28
N SER A 88 -23.07 -9.95 -11.10
CA SER A 88 -23.76 -8.90 -11.86
C SER A 88 -23.17 -7.52 -11.59
N LYS A 89 -22.93 -7.20 -10.31
CA LYS A 89 -22.27 -5.97 -9.86
C LYS A 89 -20.91 -5.79 -10.50
N TYR A 90 -20.04 -6.80 -10.47
CA TYR A 90 -18.69 -6.68 -11.00
C TYR A 90 -18.63 -6.65 -12.53
N ASN A 91 -19.52 -7.37 -13.21
CA ASN A 91 -19.60 -7.30 -14.67
C ASN A 91 -19.98 -5.90 -15.14
N GLN A 92 -20.98 -5.28 -14.51
CA GLN A 92 -21.37 -3.91 -14.84
C GLN A 92 -20.34 -2.87 -14.38
N LEU A 93 -19.68 -3.10 -13.24
CA LEU A 93 -18.61 -2.20 -12.81
C LEU A 93 -17.47 -2.18 -13.84
N LYS A 94 -17.07 -3.33 -14.38
CA LYS A 94 -16.05 -3.41 -15.43
C LYS A 94 -16.42 -2.65 -16.70
N SER A 95 -17.70 -2.56 -17.06
CA SER A 95 -18.14 -1.78 -18.22
C SER A 95 -18.15 -0.27 -17.97
N LEU A 96 -18.17 0.18 -16.71
CA LEU A 96 -18.13 1.60 -16.35
C LEU A 96 -16.71 2.15 -16.18
N ILE A 97 -15.73 1.28 -15.92
CA ILE A 97 -14.35 1.68 -15.65
C ILE A 97 -13.52 1.68 -16.95
N PRO A 98 -12.79 2.76 -17.25
CA PRO A 98 -11.86 2.80 -18.39
C PRO A 98 -10.88 1.62 -18.33
N ASN A 99 -10.74 0.91 -19.46
CA ASN A 99 -9.89 -0.29 -19.61
C ASN A 99 -10.32 -1.51 -18.77
N GLY A 100 -11.43 -1.46 -18.03
CA GLY A 100 -12.04 -2.60 -17.32
C GLY A 100 -11.17 -3.27 -16.25
N ARG A 101 -9.97 -2.76 -15.98
CA ARG A 101 -9.00 -3.33 -15.03
C ARG A 101 -9.09 -2.58 -13.70
N ILE A 102 -9.51 -3.31 -12.68
CA ILE A 102 -9.61 -2.79 -11.31
C ILE A 102 -8.54 -3.47 -10.46
N ASN A 103 -7.82 -2.69 -9.67
CA ASN A 103 -6.79 -3.21 -8.78
C ASN A 103 -7.41 -4.23 -7.79
N PRO A 104 -6.79 -5.41 -7.58
CA PRO A 104 -7.31 -6.41 -6.64
C PRO A 104 -7.55 -5.89 -5.22
N ASN A 105 -6.74 -4.95 -4.74
CA ASN A 105 -6.91 -4.33 -3.43
C ASN A 105 -8.20 -3.50 -3.35
N ILE A 106 -8.53 -2.79 -4.43
CA ILE A 106 -9.79 -2.03 -4.52
C ILE A 106 -10.97 -3.00 -4.56
N MET A 107 -10.88 -4.08 -5.34
CA MET A 107 -11.92 -5.10 -5.42
C MET A 107 -12.19 -5.74 -4.05
N ARG A 108 -11.13 -6.02 -3.28
CA ARG A 108 -11.24 -6.52 -1.91
C ARG A 108 -11.98 -5.51 -1.01
N ARG A 109 -11.62 -4.22 -1.08
CA ARG A 109 -12.28 -3.15 -0.31
C ARG A 109 -13.77 -3.02 -0.64
N ILE A 110 -14.12 -3.09 -1.92
CA ILE A 110 -15.52 -3.07 -2.38
C ILE A 110 -16.29 -4.21 -1.70
N LYS A 111 -15.76 -5.44 -1.76
CA LYS A 111 -16.39 -6.62 -1.15
C LYS A 111 -16.54 -6.49 0.37
N GLU A 112 -15.48 -6.12 1.08
CA GLU A 112 -15.48 -5.98 2.55
C GLU A 112 -16.40 -4.85 3.04
N GLY A 113 -16.48 -3.76 2.27
CA GLY A 113 -17.35 -2.62 2.54
C GLY A 113 -18.83 -2.87 2.26
N ASP A 114 -19.17 -3.92 1.52
CA ASP A 114 -20.54 -4.21 1.11
C ASP A 114 -21.30 -4.99 2.19
N HIS A 115 -22.10 -4.27 2.97
CA HIS A 115 -22.87 -4.83 4.08
C HIS A 115 -23.95 -5.83 3.64
N TRP A 116 -24.39 -5.86 2.37
CA TRP A 116 -25.32 -6.88 1.88
C TRP A 116 -24.67 -8.27 1.81
N THR A 117 -23.34 -8.31 1.72
CA THR A 117 -22.56 -9.56 1.57
C THR A 117 -21.92 -10.05 2.86
N ARG A 118 -22.02 -9.26 3.95
CA ARG A 118 -21.56 -9.67 5.26
C ARG A 118 -22.50 -10.74 5.79
N LYS A 119 -21.99 -11.96 5.97
CA LYS A 119 -22.70 -12.97 6.76
C LYS A 119 -22.92 -12.40 8.17
N LEU A 120 -24.16 -12.49 8.66
CA LEU A 120 -24.42 -12.37 10.09
C LEU A 120 -23.56 -13.45 10.77
N LYS A 121 -22.52 -13.05 11.51
CA LYS A 121 -21.85 -13.97 12.41
C LYS A 121 -22.85 -14.25 13.55
N ASN A 122 -23.72 -15.23 13.34
CA ASN A 122 -24.59 -15.72 14.40
C ASN A 122 -23.71 -16.41 15.46
N ASN A 123 -23.59 -15.80 16.64
CA ASN A 123 -23.52 -16.41 17.97
C ASN A 123 -22.77 -17.75 18.18
N GLN A 124 -21.65 -18.03 17.49
CA GLN A 124 -20.81 -19.18 17.83
C GLN A 124 -19.89 -18.95 19.06
N ALA A 125 -19.87 -17.75 19.63
CA ALA A 125 -19.03 -17.46 20.80
C ALA A 125 -19.60 -17.99 22.14
N PHE A 126 -20.86 -18.44 22.20
CA PHE A 126 -21.49 -18.85 23.47
C PHE A 126 -21.32 -20.34 23.79
N GLU A 127 -21.19 -21.21 22.79
CA GLU A 127 -21.04 -22.65 23.04
C GLU A 127 -19.59 -23.07 23.34
N ASP A 128 -18.60 -22.34 22.78
CA ASP A 128 -17.17 -22.61 23.03
C ASP A 128 -16.72 -22.26 24.46
N GLU A 129 -17.47 -21.44 25.20
CA GLU A 129 -17.19 -21.14 26.62
C GLU A 129 -17.73 -22.20 27.59
N LEU A 130 -18.69 -23.03 27.17
CA LEU A 130 -19.34 -24.01 28.05
C LEU A 130 -18.67 -25.39 28.02
N PHE A 131 -17.97 -25.73 26.94
CA PHE A 131 -17.30 -27.03 26.80
C PHE A 131 -15.90 -26.88 26.21
N PRO A 132 -14.90 -26.46 27.02
CA PRO A 132 -13.51 -26.54 26.59
C PRO A 132 -13.18 -28.02 26.36
N THR A 133 -13.07 -28.43 25.11
CA THR A 133 -12.62 -29.78 24.73
C THR A 133 -11.22 -30.01 25.32
N ARG A 134 -11.17 -30.72 26.45
CA ARG A 134 -9.92 -31.28 26.99
C ARG A 134 -9.44 -32.32 25.99
N ARG A 135 -8.32 -32.04 25.31
CA ARG A 135 -7.58 -33.08 24.58
C ARG A 135 -6.86 -33.94 25.62
N ILE A 136 -7.11 -35.26 25.56
CA ILE A 136 -6.30 -36.31 26.18
C ILE A 136 -5.10 -36.56 25.27
#